data_AF-A0A7C7QFH1-F1
#
_entry.id   AF-A0A7C7QFH1-F1
#
_cell.length_a   1.000
_cell.length_b   1.000
_cell.length_c   1.000
_cell.angle_alpha   90.00
_cell.angle_beta   90.00
_cell.angle_gamma   90.00
#
_symmetry.space_group_name_H-M   'P 1'
#
loop_
_entity.id
_entity.type
_entity.pdbx_description
1 polymer ?
#
loop_
_entity_poly.entity_id
_entity_poly.type
_entity_poly.pdbx_seq_one_letter_code
_entity_poly.pdbx_strand_id
1 'polypeptide(L)'
;MREMVKEYRMQWEDRVHDVGVSIGLVPITAGSGELSDILREADSACYVAKDRGRNRVHTYEKDDVELARHHGTMRWMRKIQRALEQDKFCLYYQPIRDTAMQNDAG
;
A
#
# COMPACT_ATOMS: atom_id res chain seq x y z
N MET A 1 -2.14 20.25 1.52
CA MET A 1 -1.48 19.14 2.25
C MET A 1 -0.79 18.14 1.31
N ARG A 2 -1.47 17.47 0.37
CA ARG A 2 -0.82 16.52 -0.58
C ARG A 2 0.32 17.15 -1.38
N GLU A 3 0.11 18.32 -1.98
CA GLU A 3 1.15 19.00 -2.79
C GLU A 3 2.40 19.32 -1.96
N MET A 4 2.24 19.75 -0.71
CA MET A 4 3.38 20.02 0.17
C MET A 4 4.24 18.77 0.42
N VAL A 5 3.62 17.59 0.55
CA VAL A 5 4.36 16.33 0.70
C VAL A 5 5.04 15.93 -0.61
N LYS A 6 4.40 16.19 -1.75
CA LYS A 6 4.97 15.90 -3.07
C LYS A 6 6.18 16.77 -3.40
N GLU A 7 6.18 18.02 -2.94
CA GLU A 7 7.30 18.95 -3.10
C GLU A 7 8.44 18.71 -2.11
N TYR A 8 8.19 17.93 -1.05
CA TYR A 8 9.21 17.56 -0.08
C TYR A 8 10.22 16.59 -0.69
N ARG A 9 11.46 17.05 -0.78
CA ARG A 9 12.62 16.23 -1.15
C ARG A 9 13.22 15.64 0.12
N MET A 10 12.94 14.36 0.38
CA MET A 10 13.54 13.68 1.53
C MET A 10 14.98 13.34 1.20
N GLN A 11 15.93 13.92 1.94
CA GLN A 11 17.33 13.56 1.85
C GLN A 11 17.66 12.47 2.87
N TRP A 12 18.25 11.37 2.41
CA TRP A 12 18.80 10.33 3.26
C TRP A 12 20.18 9.96 2.72
N GLU A 13 21.21 10.13 3.55
CA GLU A 13 22.62 10.03 3.14
C GLU A 13 22.91 10.94 1.93
N ASP A 14 23.43 10.37 0.86
CA ASP A 14 23.79 10.99 -0.41
C ASP A 14 22.67 10.89 -1.47
N ARG A 15 21.46 10.45 -1.07
CA ARG A 15 20.32 10.23 -1.97
C ARG A 15 19.13 11.13 -1.65
N VAL A 16 18.42 11.50 -2.71
CA VAL A 16 17.15 12.22 -2.64
C VAL A 16 16.02 11.29 -3.07
N HIS A 17 15.00 11.20 -2.22
CA HIS A 17 13.83 10.35 -2.45
C HIS A 17 12.57 11.18 -2.60
N ASP A 18 11.77 10.81 -3.58
CA ASP A 18 10.42 11.32 -3.75
C ASP A 18 9.48 10.62 -2.77
N VAL A 19 8.75 11.42 -2.00
CA VAL A 19 7.76 10.91 -1.04
C VAL A 19 6.36 11.27 -1.54
N GLY A 20 5.44 10.32 -1.41
CA GLY A 20 4.03 10.51 -1.73
C GLY A 20 3.15 10.08 -0.57
N VAL A 21 1.94 10.63 -0.51
CA VAL A 21 0.98 10.30 0.55
C VAL A 21 -0.36 9.85 -0.04
N SER A 22 -0.92 8.78 0.52
CA SER A 22 -2.29 8.35 0.22
C SER A 22 -3.16 8.71 1.42
N ILE A 23 -4.24 9.46 1.19
CA ILE A 23 -5.05 10.08 2.24
C ILE A 23 -6.50 9.59 2.08
N GLY A 24 -7.08 9.04 3.15
CA GLY A 24 -8.52 8.79 3.26
C GLY A 24 -9.22 9.96 3.95
N LEU A 25 -10.33 10.43 3.39
CA LEU A 25 -11.12 11.53 3.93
C LEU A 25 -12.54 11.06 4.25
N VAL A 26 -13.04 11.33 5.47
CA VAL A 26 -14.42 10.99 5.87
C VAL A 26 -15.12 12.24 6.37
N PRO A 27 -16.28 12.62 5.80
CA PRO A 27 -17.13 13.67 6.37
C PRO A 27 -17.74 13.20 7.69
N ILE A 28 -17.57 13.98 8.76
CA ILE A 28 -18.26 13.76 10.03
C ILE A 28 -19.56 14.57 10.00
N THR A 29 -20.69 13.89 10.14
CA THR A 29 -22.03 14.46 10.07
C THR A 29 -22.88 14.00 11.26
N ALA A 30 -24.08 14.57 11.43
CA ALA A 30 -25.02 14.11 12.46
C ALA A 30 -25.48 12.65 12.27
N GLY A 31 -25.33 12.08 11.06
CA GLY A 31 -25.62 10.68 10.78
C GLY A 31 -24.39 9.76 10.84
N SER A 32 -23.21 10.29 11.19
CA SER A 32 -22.02 9.46 11.37
C SER A 32 -22.19 8.55 12.58
N GLY A 33 -21.68 7.32 12.47
CA GLY A 33 -21.70 6.33 13.54
C GLY A 33 -20.76 6.66 14.70
N GLU A 34 -20.37 5.65 15.45
CA GLU A 34 -19.41 5.84 16.52
C GLU A 34 -18.02 6.20 15.98
N LEU A 35 -17.13 6.67 16.86
CA LEU A 35 -15.75 6.99 16.48
C LEU A 35 -15.04 5.81 15.78
N SER A 36 -15.33 4.58 16.21
CA SER A 36 -14.82 3.35 15.61
C SER A 36 -15.24 3.19 14.15
N ASP A 37 -16.48 3.56 13.80
CA ASP A 37 -16.97 3.55 12.42
C ASP A 37 -16.24 4.59 11.58
N ILE A 38 -16.14 5.82 12.06
CA ILE A 38 -15.47 6.91 11.34
C ILE A 38 -14.00 6.55 11.05
N LEU A 39 -13.29 5.96 12.01
CA LEU A 39 -11.90 5.52 11.82
C LEU A 39 -11.79 4.37 10.81
N ARG A 40 -12.73 3.41 10.86
CA ARG A 40 -12.80 2.30 9.90
C ARG A 40 -13.08 2.79 8.48
N GLU A 41 -13.95 3.77 8.33
CA GLU A 41 -14.27 4.42 7.06
C GLU A 41 -13.04 5.17 6.52
N ALA A 42 -12.30 5.87 7.38
CA ALA A 42 -11.10 6.62 6.99
C ALA A 42 -9.96 5.69 6.55
N ASP A 43 -9.75 4.58 7.26
CA ASP A 43 -8.78 3.55 6.87
C ASP A 43 -9.18 2.91 5.53
N SER A 44 -10.47 2.62 5.34
CA SER A 44 -10.99 2.09 4.09
C SER A 44 -10.77 3.05 2.92
N ALA A 45 -11.06 4.33 3.10
CA ALA A 45 -10.80 5.35 2.07
C ALA A 45 -9.31 5.48 1.75
N CYS A 46 -8.44 5.37 2.76
CA CYS A 46 -7.00 5.35 2.60
C CYS A 46 -6.52 4.12 1.82
N TYR A 47 -7.13 2.95 2.07
CA TYR A 47 -6.87 1.74 1.31
C TYR A 47 -7.22 1.91 -0.18
N VAL A 48 -8.39 2.48 -0.49
CA VAL A 48 -8.78 2.76 -1.88
C VAL A 48 -7.80 3.75 -2.54
N ALA A 49 -7.36 4.78 -1.80
CA ALA A 49 -6.33 5.70 -2.28
C ALA A 49 -5.02 4.96 -2.63
N LYS A 50 -4.61 3.97 -1.82
CA LYS A 50 -3.43 3.13 -2.07
C LYS A 50 -3.61 2.23 -3.29
N ASP A 51 -4.76 1.57 -3.44
CA ASP A 51 -4.99 0.61 -4.54
C ASP A 51 -5.16 1.30 -5.90
N ARG A 52 -5.87 2.44 -5.95
CA ARG A 52 -6.16 3.13 -7.22
C ARG A 52 -4.98 3.87 -7.85
N GLY A 53 -3.77 3.76 -7.28
CA GLY A 53 -2.54 4.32 -7.85
C GLY A 53 -1.70 5.15 -6.89
N ARG A 54 -2.01 5.16 -5.58
CA ARG A 54 -1.31 5.92 -4.53
C ARG A 54 -1.29 7.43 -4.81
N ASN A 55 -0.56 8.16 -3.95
CA ASN A 55 -0.29 9.60 -4.02
C ASN A 55 -1.54 10.47 -4.29
N ARG A 56 -2.64 10.19 -3.59
CA ARG A 56 -3.95 10.83 -3.80
C ARG A 56 -4.74 10.95 -2.52
N VAL A 57 -5.74 11.82 -2.57
CA VAL A 57 -6.82 11.88 -1.59
C VAL A 57 -7.99 11.09 -2.15
N HIS A 58 -8.64 10.29 -1.31
CA HIS A 58 -9.89 9.62 -1.64
C HIS A 58 -10.89 9.88 -0.52
N THR A 59 -12.07 10.38 -0.89
CA THR A 59 -13.18 10.58 0.04
C THR A 59 -13.93 9.28 0.18
N TYR A 60 -14.33 8.95 1.40
CA TYR A 60 -15.08 7.75 1.68
C TYR A 60 -16.41 7.78 0.95
N GLU A 61 -16.61 6.76 0.11
CA GLU A 61 -17.85 6.42 -0.55
C GLU A 61 -18.04 4.91 -0.38
N LYS A 62 -19.17 4.49 0.19
CA LYS A 62 -19.42 3.10 0.58
C LYS A 62 -19.25 2.13 -0.61
N ASP A 63 -19.81 2.50 -1.76
CA ASP A 63 -19.77 1.68 -2.97
C ASP A 63 -18.35 1.53 -3.51
N ASP A 64 -17.54 2.59 -3.46
CA ASP A 64 -16.16 2.58 -3.94
C ASP A 64 -15.25 1.69 -3.11
N VAL A 65 -15.49 1.61 -1.80
CA VAL A 65 -14.76 0.74 -0.87
C VAL A 65 -15.06 -0.73 -1.14
N GLU A 66 -16.34 -1.08 -1.26
CA GLU A 66 -16.74 -2.45 -1.58
C GLU A 66 -16.22 -2.86 -2.96
N LEU A 67 -16.37 -1.98 -3.95
CA LEU A 67 -15.88 -2.19 -5.31
C LEU A 67 -14.35 -2.39 -5.34
N ALA A 68 -13.59 -1.53 -4.67
CA ALA A 68 -12.13 -1.65 -4.62
C ALA A 68 -11.68 -2.96 -3.94
N ARG A 69 -12.32 -3.36 -2.84
CA ARG A 69 -12.05 -4.64 -2.17
C ARG A 69 -12.34 -5.83 -3.08
N HIS A 70 -13.49 -5.84 -3.73
CA HIS A 70 -13.88 -6.92 -4.64
C HIS A 70 -12.99 -6.99 -5.88
N HIS A 71 -12.71 -5.85 -6.52
CA HIS A 71 -11.86 -5.79 -7.71
C HIS A 71 -10.42 -6.18 -7.41
N GLY A 72 -9.83 -5.68 -6.32
CA GLY A 72 -8.47 -6.02 -5.91
C GLY A 72 -8.32 -7.52 -5.68
N THR A 73 -9.24 -8.11 -4.91
CA THR A 73 -9.23 -9.55 -4.57
C THR A 73 -9.43 -10.42 -5.81
N MET A 74 -10.46 -10.14 -6.61
CA MET A 74 -10.74 -10.90 -7.84
C MET A 74 -9.63 -10.78 -8.88
N ARG A 75 -9.02 -9.59 -9.03
CA ARG A 75 -7.88 -9.38 -9.94
C ARG A 75 -6.67 -10.19 -9.49
N TRP A 76 -6.37 -10.22 -8.20
CA TRP A 76 -5.25 -10.99 -7.67
C TRP A 76 -5.49 -12.49 -7.73
N MET A 77 -6.71 -12.97 -7.43
CA MET A 77 -7.09 -14.37 -7.57
C MET A 77 -6.80 -14.88 -8.98
N ARG A 78 -7.32 -14.18 -10.01
CA ARG A 78 -7.09 -14.53 -11.41
C ARG A 78 -5.62 -14.44 -11.80
N LYS A 79 -4.88 -13.44 -11.29
CA LYS A 79 -3.46 -13.27 -11.58
C LYS A 79 -2.62 -14.42 -11.03
N ILE A 80 -2.90 -14.85 -9.80
CA ILE A 80 -2.21 -15.97 -9.14
C ILE A 80 -2.54 -17.28 -9.85
N GLN A 81 -3.82 -17.57 -10.11
CA GLN A 81 -4.25 -18.78 -10.84
C GLN A 81 -3.55 -18.87 -12.21
N ARG A 82 -3.57 -17.78 -12.99
CA ARG A 82 -2.89 -17.74 -14.29
C ARG A 82 -1.37 -17.87 -14.16
N ALA A 83 -0.75 -17.33 -13.12
CA ALA A 83 0.68 -17.49 -12.90
C ALA A 83 1.06 -18.94 -12.56
N LEU A 84 0.16 -19.66 -11.86
CA LEU A 84 0.32 -21.08 -11.55
C LEU A 84 0.14 -21.94 -12.80
N GLU A 85 -0.93 -21.73 -13.58
CA GLU A 85 -1.22 -22.47 -14.83
C GLU A 85 -0.18 -22.26 -15.93
N GLN A 86 0.55 -21.13 -15.89
CA GLN A 86 1.53 -20.75 -16.92
C GLN A 86 2.98 -20.87 -16.43
N ASP A 87 3.23 -21.61 -15.35
CA ASP A 87 4.57 -21.85 -14.77
C ASP A 87 5.40 -20.56 -14.57
N LYS A 88 4.74 -19.48 -14.12
CA LYS A 88 5.38 -18.16 -13.93
C LYS A 88 6.02 -17.98 -12.56
N PHE A 89 5.87 -18.94 -11.66
CA PHE A 89 6.55 -18.93 -10.36
C PHE A 89 7.95 -19.53 -10.50
N CYS A 90 8.91 -18.96 -9.79
CA CYS A 90 10.26 -19.51 -9.67
C CYS A 90 10.73 -19.40 -8.23
N LEU A 91 11.63 -20.31 -7.84
CA LEU A 91 12.21 -20.35 -6.51
C LEU A 91 13.48 -19.51 -6.49
N TYR A 92 13.53 -18.53 -5.59
CA TYR A 92 14.75 -17.82 -5.24
C TYR A 92 15.25 -18.32 -3.88
N TYR A 93 16.57 -18.30 -3.68
CA TYR A 93 17.18 -18.54 -2.38
C TYR A 93 18.27 -17.50 -2.12
N GLN A 94 18.41 -17.08 -0.85
CA GLN A 94 19.48 -16.21 -0.39
C GLN A 94 20.20 -16.93 0.75
N PRO A 95 21.50 -17.26 0.62
CA PRO A 95 22.22 -17.99 1.66
C PRO A 95 22.41 -17.11 2.89
N ILE A 96 22.08 -17.65 4.06
CA ILE A 96 22.39 -17.05 5.36
C ILE A 96 23.71 -17.67 5.83
N ARG A 97 24.72 -16.84 6.10
CA ARG A 97 26.04 -17.28 6.56
C ARG A 97 26.31 -16.78 7.97
N ASP A 98 27.08 -17.56 8.71
CA ASP A 98 27.61 -17.18 10.00
C ASP A 98 28.60 -15.99 9.84
N THR A 99 28.54 -15.03 10.76
CA THR A 99 29.43 -13.87 10.78
C THR A 99 30.83 -14.23 11.27
N ALA A 100 31.00 -15.33 12.02
CA ALA A 100 32.30 -15.80 12.51
C ALA A 100 33.19 -16.41 11.42
N MET A 101 32.60 -16.91 10.31
CA MET A 101 33.35 -17.50 9.19
C MET A 101 33.95 -16.47 8.22
N GLN A 102 33.81 -15.16 8.46
CA GLN A 102 34.40 -14.11 7.60
C GLN A 102 35.89 -13.84 7.88
N ASN A 103 36.47 -14.37 8.96
CA ASN A 103 37.86 -14.10 9.36
C ASN A 103 38.90 -15.10 8.83
N ASP A 104 38.50 -16.17 8.13
CA ASP A 104 39.43 -17.25 7.70
C ASP A 104 39.77 -17.22 6.19
N ALA A 105 39.77 -16.03 5.59
CA ALA A 105 40.32 -15.81 4.25
C ALA A 105 41.28 -14.61 4.27
N GLY A 106 42.43 -14.80 4.92
CA GLY A 106 43.63 -13.99 4.77
C GLY A 106 44.65 -14.70 3.88
#